data_AF-Q892H7-F1
#
_entry.id   AF-Q892H7-F1
#
_cell.length_a   1.000
_cell.length_b   1.000
_cell.length_c   1.000
_cell.angle_alpha   90.00
_cell.angle_beta   90.00
_cell.angle_gamma   90.00
#
_symmetry.space_group_name_H-M   'P 1'
#
loop_
_entity.id
_entity.type
_entity.pdbx_description
1 polymer ?
#
loop_
_entity_poly.entity_id
_entity_poly.type
_entity_poly.pdbx_seq_one_letter_code
_entity_poly.pdbx_strand_id
1 'polypeptide(L)'
;MKKFLSILLSCVFIFALIGCGGDSEETVTEIDSSKLTKKLKHNMPSLDLDYAKCTETVKDDNATLKIDIAYKDEMLREGVVNAITKLVEQEFVNKYKDMYLTIIQEQPHDFVKYTYNNGKWNRES
;
A
#
# COMPACT_ATOMS: atom_id res chain seq x y z
N MET A 1 33.66 2.25 -10.94
CA MET A 1 32.76 2.10 -12.11
C MET A 1 31.73 1.01 -11.87
N LYS A 2 30.46 1.38 -11.64
CA LYS A 2 29.24 0.72 -12.14
C LYS A 2 28.00 1.50 -11.64
N LYS A 3 27.65 2.51 -12.42
CA LYS A 3 26.32 2.99 -12.80
C LYS A 3 25.21 2.95 -11.73
N PHE A 4 25.00 4.08 -11.06
CA PHE A 4 23.68 4.47 -10.56
C PHE A 4 22.80 4.83 -11.77
N LEU A 5 22.04 3.85 -12.27
CA LEU A 5 20.94 4.08 -13.22
C LEU A 5 19.67 4.16 -12.35
N SER A 6 19.29 5.35 -11.86
CA SER A 6 18.41 6.28 -12.59
C SER A 6 17.22 5.56 -13.21
N ILE A 7 16.23 5.19 -12.37
CA ILE A 7 14.86 4.97 -12.83
C ILE A 7 13.94 5.58 -11.77
N LEU A 8 13.86 6.91 -11.77
CA LEU A 8 12.76 7.65 -11.15
C LEU A 8 11.63 7.63 -12.19
N LEU A 9 11.01 6.47 -12.38
CA LEU A 9 9.88 6.30 -13.29
C LEU A 9 8.62 6.80 -12.57
N SER A 10 8.57 8.12 -12.40
CA SER A 10 7.37 8.86 -12.02
C SER A 10 6.42 8.89 -13.21
N CYS A 11 5.87 7.72 -13.57
CA CYS A 11 4.78 7.61 -14.53
C CYS A 11 3.49 8.05 -13.85
N VAL A 12 3.30 9.36 -13.76
CA VAL A 12 2.00 9.96 -13.45
C VAL A 12 1.10 9.71 -14.66
N PHE A 13 0.43 8.56 -14.69
CA PHE A 13 -0.64 8.28 -15.64
C PHE A 13 -1.94 8.89 -15.09
N ILE A 14 -2.21 10.14 -15.43
CA ILE A 14 -3.54 10.73 -15.31
C ILE A 14 -4.14 10.71 -16.72
N PHE A 15 -5.23 9.99 -16.96
CA PHE A 15 -6.29 10.39 -17.90
C PHE A 15 -7.52 9.50 -17.69
N ALA A 16 -8.46 9.97 -16.88
CA ALA A 16 -9.86 9.57 -16.98
C ALA A 16 -10.73 10.84 -16.94
N LEU A 17 -10.68 11.62 -18.03
CA LEU A 17 -11.70 12.61 -18.35
C LEU A 17 -12.96 11.83 -18.77
N ILE A 18 -13.91 11.64 -17.85
CA ILE A 18 -15.27 11.20 -18.18
C ILE A 18 -16.25 12.30 -17.78
N GLY A 19 -16.61 13.10 -18.79
CA GLY A 19 -17.92 13.72 -19.04
C GLY A 19 -18.79 14.28 -17.90
N CYS A 20 -18.89 15.62 -17.88
CA CYS A 20 -20.12 16.42 -17.75
C CYS A 20 -21.22 15.90 -16.78
N GLY A 21 -21.15 16.29 -15.51
CA GLY A 21 -22.21 16.00 -14.55
C GLY A 21 -21.94 16.33 -13.09
N GLY A 22 -21.20 17.40 -12.78
CA GLY A 22 -21.01 17.83 -11.37
C GLY A 22 -20.17 16.86 -10.50
N ASP A 23 -19.29 16.07 -11.12
CA ASP A 23 -18.44 15.12 -10.42
C ASP A 23 -17.07 15.75 -10.12
N SER A 24 -16.72 15.75 -8.84
CA SER A 24 -15.41 16.14 -8.30
C SER A 24 -14.26 15.45 -9.03
N GLU A 25 -13.17 16.18 -9.32
CA GLU A 25 -11.97 15.62 -9.94
C GLU A 25 -11.34 14.56 -9.01
N GLU A 26 -11.26 13.32 -9.50
CA GLU A 26 -10.60 12.21 -8.81
C GLU A 26 -9.23 11.98 -9.44
N THR A 27 -8.16 12.09 -8.64
CA THR A 27 -6.80 11.82 -9.07
C THR A 27 -6.29 10.54 -8.42
N VAL A 28 -5.76 9.62 -9.22
CA VAL A 28 -5.16 8.37 -8.75
C VAL A 28 -3.67 8.38 -9.07
N THR A 29 -2.83 8.21 -8.06
CA THR A 29 -1.37 8.27 -8.18
C THR A 29 -0.72 7.09 -7.48
N GLU A 30 0.23 6.42 -8.16
CA GLU A 30 1.10 5.45 -7.49
C GLU A 30 2.18 6.16 -6.69
N ILE A 31 2.32 5.82 -5.41
CA ILE A 31 3.29 6.44 -4.50
C ILE A 31 4.46 5.51 -4.28
N ASP A 32 5.67 6.09 -4.17
CA ASP A 32 6.89 5.36 -3.87
C ASP A 32 6.78 4.53 -2.57
N SER A 33 6.77 3.21 -2.72
CA SER A 33 6.73 2.24 -1.64
C SER A 33 8.13 1.85 -1.14
N SER A 34 9.21 2.47 -1.63
CA SER A 34 10.59 2.08 -1.31
C SER A 34 10.91 2.17 0.18
N LYS A 35 10.38 3.20 0.87
CA LYS A 35 10.58 3.38 2.31
C LYS A 35 9.87 2.30 3.13
N LEU A 36 8.63 1.96 2.77
CA LEU A 36 7.88 0.86 3.36
C LEU A 36 8.61 -0.47 3.11
N THR A 37 9.01 -0.74 1.86
CA THR A 37 9.76 -1.94 1.48
C THR A 37 11.05 -2.11 2.29
N LYS A 38 11.81 -1.03 2.49
CA LYS A 38 13.01 -1.05 3.33
C LYS A 38 12.68 -1.37 4.80
N LYS A 39 11.62 -0.77 5.35
CA LYS A 39 11.16 -1.07 6.72
C LYS A 39 10.74 -2.52 6.87
N LEU A 40 10.00 -3.08 5.92
CA LEU A 40 9.58 -4.48 5.92
C LEU A 40 10.80 -5.42 5.94
N LYS A 41 11.75 -5.24 5.01
CA LYS A 41 12.97 -6.06 4.94
C LYS A 41 13.88 -5.90 6.16
N HIS A 42 13.93 -4.71 6.76
CA HIS A 42 14.74 -4.47 7.94
C HIS A 42 14.15 -5.13 9.20
N ASN A 43 12.84 -5.02 9.41
CA ASN A 43 12.17 -5.54 10.61
C ASN A 43 11.81 -7.03 10.49
N MET A 44 11.69 -7.55 9.27
CA MET A 44 11.36 -8.94 8.98
C MET A 44 12.31 -9.47 7.89
N PRO A 45 13.59 -9.73 8.21
CA PRO A 45 14.60 -10.12 7.21
C PRO A 45 14.32 -11.46 6.53
N SER A 46 13.51 -12.34 7.15
CA SER A 46 13.08 -13.62 6.59
C SER A 46 11.81 -13.52 5.75
N LEU A 47 11.19 -12.34 5.64
CA LEU A 47 10.01 -12.13 4.81
C LEU A 47 10.43 -12.15 3.34
N ASP A 48 10.02 -13.16 2.59
CA ASP A 48 10.20 -13.21 1.14
C ASP A 48 9.15 -12.32 0.47
N LEU A 49 9.40 -11.00 0.51
CA LEU A 49 8.52 -9.98 -0.05
C LEU A 49 8.56 -10.03 -1.58
N ASP A 50 7.41 -10.27 -2.21
CA ASP A 50 7.27 -10.20 -3.67
C ASP A 50 7.10 -8.75 -4.12
N TYR A 51 6.08 -8.05 -3.61
CA TYR A 51 5.90 -6.63 -3.86
C TYR A 51 5.22 -5.89 -2.69
N ALA A 52 5.39 -4.57 -2.70
CA ALA A 52 4.58 -3.64 -1.94
C ALA A 52 4.17 -2.49 -2.86
N LYS A 53 2.87 -2.27 -3.02
CA LYS A 53 2.30 -1.23 -3.88
C LYS A 53 1.49 -0.25 -3.04
N CYS A 54 1.63 1.03 -3.33
CA CYS A 54 0.89 2.10 -2.68
C CYS A 54 0.22 2.97 -3.74
N THR A 55 -1.09 3.18 -3.63
CA THR A 55 -1.87 3.99 -4.56
C THR A 55 -2.71 4.98 -3.76
N GLU A 56 -2.49 6.25 -4.00
CA GLU A 56 -3.27 7.33 -3.43
C GLU A 56 -4.38 7.73 -4.39
N THR A 57 -5.59 7.86 -3.86
CA THR A 57 -6.72 8.47 -4.54
C THR A 57 -7.09 9.75 -3.80
N VAL A 58 -7.14 10.86 -4.52
CA VAL A 58 -7.60 12.16 -4.00
C VAL A 58 -8.91 12.52 -4.68
N LYS A 59 -9.95 12.76 -3.89
CA LYS A 59 -11.28 13.22 -4.34
C LYS A 59 -11.83 14.23 -3.34
N ASP A 60 -12.29 15.39 -3.80
CA ASP A 60 -12.84 16.45 -2.93
C ASP A 60 -11.90 16.79 -1.74
N ASP A 61 -10.59 16.96 -2.00
CA ASP A 61 -9.54 17.18 -1.00
C ASP A 61 -9.34 16.04 0.02
N ASN A 62 -10.05 14.92 -0.11
CA ASN A 62 -9.87 13.74 0.72
C ASN A 62 -8.92 12.76 0.04
N ALA A 63 -7.75 12.57 0.65
CA ALA A 63 -6.75 11.60 0.22
C ALA A 63 -6.95 10.26 0.94
N THR A 64 -7.07 9.19 0.16
CA THR A 64 -7.18 7.80 0.63
C THR A 64 -5.99 7.01 0.11
N LEU A 65 -5.36 6.19 0.96
CA LEU A 65 -4.24 5.34 0.56
C LEU A 65 -4.66 3.88 0.49
N LYS A 66 -4.48 3.25 -0.68
CA LYS A 66 -4.53 1.80 -0.84
C LYS A 66 -3.11 1.21 -0.80
N ILE A 67 -2.91 0.17 -0.02
CA ILE A 67 -1.67 -0.56 0.13
C ILE A 67 -1.92 -2.05 -0.17
N ASP A 68 -1.18 -2.61 -1.12
CA ASP A 68 -1.16 -4.05 -1.37
C ASP A 68 0.26 -4.59 -1.07
N ILE A 69 0.38 -5.56 -0.18
CA ILE A 69 1.65 -6.19 0.21
C ILE A 69 1.53 -7.68 -0.04
N ALA A 70 2.37 -8.22 -0.93
CA ALA A 70 2.42 -9.64 -1.23
C ALA A 70 3.75 -10.25 -0.80
N TYR A 71 3.69 -11.43 -0.20
CA TYR A 71 4.86 -12.17 0.24
C TYR A 71 4.68 -13.68 0.01
N LYS A 72 5.81 -14.38 -0.09
CA LYS A 72 5.89 -15.82 -0.28
C LYS A 72 6.15 -16.50 1.05
N ASP A 73 5.28 -17.45 1.36
CA ASP A 73 5.28 -18.18 2.62
C ASP A 73 4.31 -19.35 2.50
N GLU A 74 4.40 -20.32 3.40
CA GLU A 74 3.53 -21.51 3.38
C GLU A 74 2.11 -21.24 3.91
N MET A 75 1.90 -20.15 4.64
CA MET A 75 0.60 -19.77 5.20
C MET A 75 0.55 -18.30 5.60
N LEU A 76 -0.66 -17.73 5.68
CA LEU A 76 -0.91 -16.41 6.25
C LEU A 76 -0.74 -16.45 7.78
N ARG A 77 0.43 -16.01 8.27
CA ARG A 77 0.73 -16.00 9.71
C ARG A 77 0.27 -14.71 10.36
N GLU A 78 -0.55 -14.82 11.40
CA GLU A 78 -1.06 -13.69 12.20
C GLU A 78 0.07 -12.77 12.72
N GLY A 79 1.23 -13.33 13.09
CA GLY A 79 2.40 -12.55 13.51
C GLY A 79 2.99 -11.68 12.39
N VAL A 80 3.03 -12.19 11.15
CA VAL A 80 3.49 -11.45 9.97
C VAL A 80 2.47 -10.37 9.60
N VAL A 81 1.19 -10.73 9.58
CA VAL A 81 0.07 -9.81 9.35
C VAL A 81 0.14 -8.63 10.33
N ASN A 82 0.24 -8.89 11.63
CA ASN A 82 0.32 -7.85 12.65
C ASN A 82 1.56 -6.96 12.51
N ALA A 83 2.72 -7.54 12.18
CA ALA A 83 3.94 -6.79 11.94
C ALA A 83 3.81 -5.87 10.72
N ILE A 84 3.24 -6.36 9.62
CA ILE A 84 2.98 -5.56 8.42
C ILE A 84 2.02 -4.41 8.74
N THR A 85 0.87 -4.69 9.36
CA THR A 85 -0.14 -3.68 9.72
C THR A 85 0.47 -2.57 10.58
N LYS A 86 1.28 -2.92 11.58
CA LYS A 86 1.98 -1.94 12.43
C LYS A 86 2.97 -1.07 11.66
N LEU A 87 3.73 -1.66 10.73
CA LEU A 87 4.71 -0.92 9.92
C LEU A 87 4.04 0.02 8.92
N VAL A 88 2.92 -0.39 8.33
CA VAL A 88 2.08 0.45 7.46
C VAL A 88 1.54 1.63 8.27
N GLU A 89 0.96 1.38 9.45
CA GLU A 89 0.45 2.43 10.33
C GLU A 89 1.54 3.45 10.68
N GLN A 90 2.71 2.98 11.14
CA GLN A 90 3.84 3.86 11.47
C GLN A 90 4.35 4.71 10.29
N GLU A 91 4.18 4.24 9.06
CA GLU A 91 4.63 4.96 7.87
C GLU A 91 3.62 5.99 7.38
N PHE A 92 2.32 5.69 7.47
CA PHE A 92 1.30 6.42 6.73
C PHE A 92 0.23 7.13 7.58
N VAL A 93 0.07 6.78 8.86
CA VAL A 93 -1.01 7.34 9.72
C VAL A 93 -0.93 8.86 9.88
N ASN A 94 0.27 9.43 9.82
CA ASN A 94 0.46 10.89 9.94
C ASN A 94 0.06 11.64 8.65
N LYS A 95 -0.23 10.93 7.56
CA LYS A 95 -0.55 11.51 6.25
C LYS A 95 -1.97 11.18 5.80
N TYR A 96 -2.46 9.99 6.13
CA TYR A 96 -3.74 9.47 5.66
C TYR A 96 -4.66 9.15 6.83
N LYS A 97 -5.89 9.68 6.77
CA LYS A 97 -6.94 9.37 7.75
C LYS A 97 -7.66 8.06 7.40
N ASP A 98 -7.76 7.77 6.11
CA ASP A 98 -8.41 6.58 5.57
C ASP A 98 -7.42 5.78 4.73
N MET A 99 -7.28 4.49 5.05
CA MET A 99 -6.40 3.58 4.32
C MET A 99 -7.03 2.21 4.13
N TYR A 100 -6.68 1.54 3.02
CA TYR A 100 -7.03 0.16 2.75
C TYR A 100 -5.76 -0.66 2.62
N LEU A 101 -5.65 -1.74 3.38
CA LEU A 101 -4.48 -2.62 3.37
C LEU A 101 -4.89 -4.03 3.00
N THR A 102 -4.34 -4.55 1.90
CA THR A 102 -4.39 -5.97 1.54
C THR A 102 -3.04 -6.61 1.82
N ILE A 103 -3.04 -7.69 2.59
CA ILE A 103 -1.85 -8.51 2.84
C ILE A 103 -2.10 -9.87 2.18
N ILE A 104 -1.23 -10.25 1.25
CA ILE A 104 -1.40 -11.39 0.36
C ILE A 104 -0.25 -12.37 0.61
N GLN A 105 -0.60 -13.63 0.84
CA GLN A 105 0.32 -14.76 0.85
C GLN A 105 0.13 -15.52 -0.47
N GLU A 106 1.20 -15.70 -1.25
CA GLU A 106 1.05 -16.16 -2.64
C GLU A 106 0.92 -17.68 -2.85
N GLN A 107 1.46 -18.52 -1.95
CA GLN A 107 1.57 -19.97 -2.18
C GLN A 107 1.41 -20.83 -0.90
N PRO A 108 0.22 -21.37 -0.57
CA PRO A 108 -1.07 -21.22 -1.27
C PRO A 108 -1.57 -19.77 -1.31
N HIS A 109 -2.47 -19.41 -2.22
CA HIS A 109 -2.99 -18.06 -2.27
C HIS A 109 -4.00 -17.82 -1.12
N ASP A 110 -3.66 -16.93 -0.19
CA ASP A 110 -4.54 -16.46 0.88
C ASP A 110 -4.33 -14.95 1.10
N PHE A 111 -5.30 -14.26 1.69
CA PHE A 111 -5.18 -12.83 1.97
C PHE A 111 -6.04 -12.37 3.14
N VAL A 112 -5.66 -11.22 3.68
CA VAL A 112 -6.47 -10.47 4.63
C VAL A 112 -6.55 -9.01 4.20
N LYS A 113 -7.72 -8.40 4.45
CA LYS A 113 -8.00 -7.00 4.16
C LYS A 113 -8.30 -6.25 5.43
N TYR A 114 -7.83 -5.01 5.50
CA TYR A 114 -8.11 -4.10 6.59
C TYR A 114 -8.47 -2.72 6.06
N THR A 115 -9.40 -2.07 6.75
CA THR A 115 -9.67 -0.64 6.61
C THR A 115 -9.15 0.10 7.84
N TYR A 116 -8.32 1.13 7.65
CA TYR A 116 -7.99 2.11 8.68
C TYR A 116 -8.94 3.29 8.55
N ASN A 117 -9.68 3.58 9.61
CA ASN A 117 -10.47 4.80 9.73
C ASN A 117 -10.63 5.14 11.21
N ASN A 118 -10.86 6.42 11.52
CA ASN A 118 -11.06 6.90 12.90
C ASN A 118 -9.95 6.44 13.88
N GLY A 119 -8.71 6.37 13.41
CA GLY A 119 -7.56 6.05 14.25
C GLY A 119 -7.33 4.55 14.51
N LYS A 120 -8.05 3.64 13.85
CA LYS A 120 -7.94 2.19 14.09
C LYS A 120 -8.07 1.34 12.83
N TRP A 121 -7.43 0.18 12.84
CA TRP A 121 -7.64 -0.86 11.84
C TRP A 121 -8.87 -1.70 12.17
N ASN A 122 -9.68 -2.00 11.15
CA ASN A 122 -10.79 -2.93 11.21
C ASN A 122 -10.53 -4.01 10.15
N ARG A 123 -10.51 -5.28 10.56
CA ARG A 123 -10.40 -6.41 9.63
C ARG A 123 -11.70 -6.55 8.86
N GLU A 124 -11.60 -6.68 7.54
CA GLU A 124 -12.76 -6.97 6.70
C GLU A 124 -13.09 -8.47 6.81
N SER A 125 -14.37 -8.78 6.97
CA SER A 125 -14.93 -10.14 7.08
C SER A 125 -15.20 -10.77 5.72
#